data_AF-A0A0Q4DWV2-F1
#
_entry.id   AF-A0A0Q4DWV2-F1
#
_cell.length_a   1.000
_cell.length_b   1.000
_cell.length_c   1.000
_cell.angle_alpha   90.00
_cell.angle_beta   90.00
_cell.angle_gamma   90.00
#
_symmetry.space_group_name_H-M   'P 1'
#
loop_
_entity.id
_entity.type
_entity.pdbx_description
1 polymer ?
#
loop_
_entity_poly.entity_id
_entity_poly.type
_entity_poly.pdbx_seq_one_letter_code
_entity_poly.pdbx_strand_id
1 'polypeptide(L)'
;MGLTQGQFAELAGVGLGAQNRYEAGATEPSASYFAHLANAGVDVVHLLTGRRAADSLDPETSAIVSLVIAMADDQRRGLLSFLSTIVPSATDTDRTREPGPTD
;
A
#
# COMPACT_ATOMS: atom_id res chain seq x y z
N MET A 1 0.77 -12.06 -9.62
CA MET A 1 2.19 -11.65 -9.68
C MET A 1 3.08 -12.62 -10.44
N GLY A 2 2.68 -13.89 -10.70
CA GLY A 2 3.41 -14.78 -11.63
C GLY A 2 4.86 -15.13 -11.22
N LEU A 3 5.26 -14.80 -9.99
CA LEU A 3 6.58 -15.04 -9.45
C LEU A 3 6.69 -16.47 -8.92
N THR A 4 7.88 -17.05 -9.05
CA THR A 4 8.24 -18.26 -8.30
C THR A 4 8.46 -17.94 -6.82
N GLN A 5 8.43 -18.96 -5.96
CA GLN A 5 8.66 -18.79 -4.53
C GLN A 5 10.03 -18.19 -4.21
N GLY A 6 11.07 -18.56 -4.96
CA GLY A 6 12.42 -17.98 -4.81
C GLY A 6 12.46 -16.51 -5.19
N GLN A 7 11.78 -16.13 -6.27
CA GLN A 7 11.68 -14.73 -6.69
C GLN A 7 10.89 -13.88 -5.67
N PHE A 8 9.85 -14.45 -5.05
CA PHE A 8 9.12 -13.76 -4.00
C PHE A 8 9.95 -13.59 -2.72
N ALA A 9 10.76 -14.60 -2.37
CA ALA A 9 11.71 -14.53 -1.25
C ALA A 9 12.73 -13.40 -1.47
N GLU A 10 13.33 -13.35 -2.67
CA GLU A 10 14.27 -12.29 -3.05
C GLU A 10 13.62 -10.90 -2.97
N LEU A 11 12.38 -10.77 -3.44
CA LEU A 11 11.61 -9.53 -3.36
C LEU A 11 11.42 -9.05 -1.91
N ALA A 12 11.27 -10.00 -0.97
CA ALA A 12 11.13 -9.72 0.45
C ALA A 12 12.48 -9.57 1.19
N GLY A 13 13.61 -9.64 0.47
CA GLY A 13 14.95 -9.53 1.04
C GLY A 13 15.41 -10.77 1.82
N VAL A 14 14.84 -11.94 1.55
CA VAL A 14 15.17 -13.19 2.25
C VAL A 14 15.51 -14.31 1.26
N GLY A 15 16.15 -15.38 1.74
CA GLY A 15 16.40 -16.57 0.93
C GLY A 15 15.19 -17.52 0.87
N LEU A 16 15.16 -18.39 -0.15
CA LEU A 16 14.11 -19.41 -0.34
C LEU A 16 13.88 -20.27 0.91
N GLY A 17 14.94 -20.62 1.65
CA GLY A 17 14.80 -21.39 2.89
C GLY A 17 14.02 -20.68 3.99
N ALA A 18 14.15 -19.35 4.11
CA ALA A 18 13.36 -18.57 5.06
C ALA A 18 11.90 -18.50 4.63
N GLN A 19 11.65 -18.25 3.34
CA GLN A 19 10.31 -18.26 2.75
C GLN A 19 9.58 -19.58 3.00
N ASN A 20 10.26 -20.72 2.78
CA ASN A 20 9.70 -22.05 3.04
C ASN A 20 9.27 -22.22 4.51
N ARG A 21 10.06 -21.71 5.46
CA ARG A 21 9.70 -21.78 6.89
C ARG A 21 8.50 -20.91 7.22
N TYR A 22 8.39 -19.74 6.59
CA TYR A 22 7.24 -18.85 6.79
C TYR A 22 5.95 -19.50 6.28
N GLU A 23 5.98 -20.07 5.08
CA GLU A 23 4.81 -20.74 4.50
C GLU A 23 4.42 -22.02 5.24
N ALA A 24 5.39 -22.71 5.84
CA ALA A 24 5.14 -23.86 6.72
C ALA A 24 4.72 -23.46 8.15
N GLY A 25 4.68 -22.17 8.49
CA GLY A 25 4.36 -21.68 9.83
C GLY A 25 5.42 -21.99 10.90
N ALA A 26 6.63 -22.38 10.49
CA ALA A 26 7.73 -22.75 11.39
C ALA A 26 8.45 -21.53 11.98
N THR A 27 8.32 -20.36 11.38
CA THR A 27 8.87 -19.09 11.86
C THR A 27 7.98 -17.96 11.35
N GLU A 28 7.92 -16.83 12.06
CA GLU A 28 7.24 -15.64 11.56
C GLU A 28 8.19 -14.70 10.80
N PRO A 29 7.73 -14.03 9.73
CA PRO A 29 8.50 -13.00 9.06
C PRO A 29 8.69 -11.77 9.96
N SER A 30 9.84 -11.10 9.84
CA SER A 30 10.08 -9.85 10.56
C SER A 30 9.39 -8.65 9.91
N ALA A 31 9.29 -7.52 10.60
CA ALA A 31 8.74 -6.29 10.02
C ALA A 31 9.50 -5.83 8.75
N SER A 32 10.82 -6.08 8.66
CA SER A 32 11.59 -5.69 7.47
C SER A 32 11.19 -6.49 6.25
N TYR A 33 10.80 -7.76 6.38
CA TYR A 33 10.27 -8.58 5.28
C TYR A 33 9.06 -7.90 4.63
N PHE A 34 8.12 -7.42 5.44
CA PHE A 34 6.94 -6.71 4.95
C PHE A 34 7.28 -5.34 4.35
N ALA A 35 8.25 -4.62 4.91
CA ALA A 35 8.70 -3.35 4.36
C ALA A 35 9.30 -3.50 2.95
N HIS A 36 10.09 -4.55 2.70
CA HIS A 36 10.63 -4.83 1.37
C HIS A 36 9.50 -5.14 0.36
N LEU A 37 8.52 -5.94 0.77
CA LEU A 37 7.35 -6.24 -0.05
C LEU A 37 6.52 -4.99 -0.35
N ALA A 38 6.28 -4.13 0.63
CA ALA A 38 5.58 -2.85 0.43
C ALA A 38 6.29 -1.96 -0.58
N ASN A 39 7.63 -1.84 -0.46
CA ASN A 39 8.45 -1.07 -1.41
C ASN A 39 8.41 -1.65 -2.83
N ALA A 40 8.22 -2.97 -2.95
CA ALA A 40 8.01 -3.66 -4.22
C ALA A 40 6.57 -3.53 -4.77
N GLY A 41 5.69 -2.77 -4.12
CA GLY A 41 4.31 -2.56 -4.53
C GLY A 41 3.35 -3.69 -4.14
N VAL A 42 3.76 -4.57 -3.23
CA VAL A 42 2.86 -5.59 -2.67
C VAL A 42 1.95 -4.95 -1.64
N ASP A 43 0.64 -5.22 -1.76
CA ASP A 43 -0.36 -4.85 -0.77
C ASP A 43 -0.19 -5.72 0.50
N VAL A 44 0.65 -5.25 1.42
CA VAL A 44 0.98 -5.94 2.67
C VAL A 44 -0.24 -6.08 3.59
N VAL A 45 -1.15 -5.10 3.58
CA VAL A 45 -2.39 -5.17 4.38
C VAL A 45 -3.23 -6.35 3.90
N HIS A 46 -3.38 -6.52 2.59
CA HIS A 46 -4.03 -7.70 2.03
C HIS A 46 -3.28 -9.00 2.34
N LEU A 47 -1.95 -8.99 2.26
CA LEU A 47 -1.13 -10.18 2.57
C LEU A 47 -1.36 -10.68 4.00
N LEU A 48 -1.48 -9.76 4.97
CA LEU A 48 -1.66 -10.10 6.39
C LEU A 48 -3.11 -10.43 6.75
N THR A 49 -4.07 -9.76 6.13
CA THR A 49 -5.48 -9.82 6.56
C THR A 49 -6.38 -10.64 5.64
N GLY A 50 -5.90 -10.98 4.44
CA GLY A 50 -6.69 -11.56 3.37
C GLY A 50 -7.72 -10.60 2.75
N ARG A 51 -7.85 -9.37 3.26
CA ARG A 51 -8.82 -8.36 2.80
C ARG A 51 -8.13 -7.31 1.97
N ARG A 52 -8.64 -7.02 0.77
CA ARG A 52 -8.14 -5.87 0.01
C ARG A 52 -8.50 -4.59 0.76
N ALA A 53 -7.68 -3.55 0.66
CA ALA A 53 -8.05 -2.24 1.21
C ALA A 53 -9.42 -1.76 0.67
N ALA A 54 -9.76 -2.09 -0.58
CA ALA A 54 -11.07 -1.83 -1.18
C ALA A 54 -12.24 -2.56 -0.47
N ASP A 55 -11.99 -3.70 0.18
CA ASP A 55 -13.01 -4.46 0.92
C ASP A 55 -13.32 -3.84 2.29
N SER A 56 -12.50 -2.87 2.74
CA SER A 56 -12.73 -2.13 3.99
C SER A 56 -13.52 -0.84 3.81
N LEU A 57 -13.87 -0.51 2.56
CA LEU A 57 -14.66 0.67 2.23
C LEU A 57 -16.13 0.42 2.51
N ASP A 58 -16.83 1.44 3.01
CA ASP A 58 -18.29 1.41 3.05
C ASP A 58 -18.88 1.33 1.61
N PRO A 59 -20.16 0.93 1.45
CA PRO A 59 -20.74 0.72 0.13
C PRO A 59 -20.66 1.94 -0.80
N GLU A 60 -20.76 3.16 -0.26
CA GLU A 60 -20.70 4.39 -1.05
C GLU A 60 -19.29 4.64 -1.55
N THR A 61 -18.29 4.57 -0.67
CA THR A 61 -16.89 4.75 -1.05
C THR A 61 -16.42 3.67 -2.02
N SER A 62 -16.85 2.42 -1.84
CA SER A 62 -16.55 1.32 -2.77
C SER A 62 -17.14 1.54 -4.16
N ALA A 63 -18.37 2.06 -4.25
CA ALA A 63 -18.99 2.41 -5.53
C ALA A 63 -18.21 3.52 -6.25
N ILE A 64 -17.76 4.55 -5.52
CA ILE A 64 -16.95 5.64 -6.08
C ILE A 64 -15.63 5.09 -6.64
N VAL A 65 -14.91 4.27 -5.87
CA VAL A 65 -13.65 3.67 -6.33
C VAL A 65 -13.87 2.82 -7.58
N SER A 66 -14.94 2.03 -7.63
CA SER A 66 -15.29 1.21 -8.79
C SER A 66 -15.56 2.05 -10.04
N LEU A 67 -16.31 3.15 -9.90
CA LEU A 67 -16.56 4.09 -11.00
C LEU A 67 -15.26 4.71 -11.48
N VAL A 68 -14.43 5.21 -10.56
CA VAL A 68 -13.14 5.82 -10.89
C VAL A 68 -12.24 4.82 -11.60
N ILE A 69 -12.15 3.56 -11.16
CA ILE A 69 -11.39 2.51 -11.84
C ILE A 69 -11.88 2.30 -13.28
N ALA A 70 -13.20 2.33 -13.54
CA ALA A 70 -13.77 2.13 -14.87
C ALA A 70 -13.63 3.34 -15.82
N MET A 71 -13.26 4.53 -15.33
CA MET A 71 -13.11 5.73 -16.15
C MET A 71 -11.87 5.70 -17.05
N ALA A 72 -11.98 6.33 -18.23
CA ALA A 72 -10.85 6.60 -19.10
C ALA A 72 -9.86 7.59 -18.45
N ASP A 73 -8.59 7.53 -18.84
CA ASP A 73 -7.52 8.27 -18.17
C ASP A 73 -7.68 9.80 -18.24
N ASP A 74 -8.20 10.32 -19.36
CA ASP A 74 -8.52 11.74 -19.53
C ASP A 74 -9.66 12.17 -18.59
N GLN A 75 -10.71 11.36 -18.47
CA GLN A 75 -11.82 11.60 -17.56
C GLN A 75 -11.38 11.56 -16.09
N ARG A 76 -10.56 10.57 -15.73
CA ARG A 76 -9.99 10.44 -14.37
C ARG A 76 -9.16 11.66 -14.01
N ARG A 77 -8.30 12.13 -14.92
CA ARG A 77 -7.49 13.34 -14.72
C ARG A 77 -8.35 14.60 -14.56
N GLY A 78 -9.40 14.75 -15.36
CA GLY A 78 -10.35 15.86 -15.24
C GLY A 78 -11.06 15.88 -13.90
N LEU A 79 -11.58 14.72 -13.46
CA LEU A 79 -12.24 14.57 -12.16
C LEU A 79 -11.30 14.92 -10.99
N LEU A 80 -10.08 14.38 -10.99
CA LEU A 80 -9.11 14.65 -9.91
C LEU A 80 -8.72 16.13 -9.83
N SER A 81 -8.53 16.79 -11.00
CA SER A 81 -8.27 18.24 -11.04
C SER A 81 -9.42 19.05 -10.43
N PHE A 82 -10.65 18.73 -10.81
CA PHE A 82 -11.85 19.37 -10.26
C PHE A 82 -11.98 19.16 -8.74
N LEU A 83 -11.85 17.92 -8.27
CA LEU A 83 -11.94 17.59 -6.85
C LEU A 83 -10.85 18.30 -6.02
N SER A 84 -9.64 18.42 -6.55
CA SER A 84 -8.55 19.17 -5.87
C SER A 84 -8.83 20.67 -5.73
N THR A 85 -9.73 21.22 -6.56
CA THR A 85 -10.16 22.61 -6.49
C THR A 85 -11.23 22.81 -5.41
N ILE A 86 -12.09 21.80 -5.20
CA ILE A 86 -13.21 21.85 -4.24
C ILE A 86 -12.77 21.43 -2.83
N VAL A 87 -11.90 20.43 -2.75
CA VAL A 87 -11.31 19.94 -1.51
C VAL A 87 -9.85 20.39 -1.53
N PRO A 88 -9.54 21.64 -1.12
CA PRO A 88 -8.15 22.03 -0.95
C PRO A 88 -7.54 21.07 0.06
N SER A 89 -6.59 20.27 -0.40
CA SER A 89 -5.97 19.22 0.39
C SER A 89 -5.48 19.74 1.73
N ALA A 90 -5.60 18.93 2.79
CA ALA A 90 -4.84 19.08 4.03
C ALA A 90 -3.34 18.76 3.79
N THR A 91 -2.70 19.43 2.84
CA THR A 91 -1.28 19.25 2.49
C THR A 91 -0.38 20.31 3.13
N ASP A 92 -0.68 20.76 4.35
CA ASP A 92 0.29 21.54 5.12
C ASP A 92 0.08 21.37 6.64
N THR A 93 0.46 20.21 7.18
CA THR A 93 0.69 20.06 8.63
C THR A 93 2.05 19.41 8.94
N ASP A 94 2.98 19.39 7.98
CA ASP A 94 4.37 18.94 8.21
C ASP A 94 5.39 20.00 7.76
N ARG A 95 5.20 21.25 8.20
CA ARG A 95 6.22 22.32 8.13
C ARG A 95 6.37 23.18 9.38
N THR A 96 5.79 22.78 10.51
CA THR A 96 6.12 23.36 11.81
C THR A 96 6.59 22.28 12.78
N ARG A 97 7.71 21.60 12.43
CA ARG A 97 8.70 21.26 13.46
C ARG A 97 9.56 22.49 13.64
N GLU A 98 9.22 23.30 14.64
CA GLU A 98 10.11 24.31 15.19
C GLU A 98 11.49 23.69 15.48
N PRO A 99 12.60 24.42 15.29
CA PRO A 99 13.88 23.99 15.81
C PRO A 99 13.76 23.94 17.35
N GLY A 100 14.02 22.78 17.94
CA GLY A 100 14.02 22.60 19.39
C GLY A 100 14.95 23.58 20.10
N PRO A 101 14.70 23.88 21.39
CA PRO A 101 15.47 24.87 22.11
C PRO A 101 16.93 24.42 22.18
N THR A 102 17.81 25.36 21.88
CA THR A 102 19.25 25.23 22.10
C THR A 102 19.48 25.46 23.59
N ASP A 103 19.94 24.43 24.29
CA ASP A 103 20.63 24.55 25.57
C ASP A 103 21.79 23.54 25.59
#